data_AF-A0AAI8D3S4-F1
#
_entry.id   AF-A0AAI8D3S4-F1
#
_cell.length_a   1.000
_cell.length_b   1.000
_cell.length_c   1.000
_cell.angle_alpha   90.00
_cell.angle_beta   90.00
_cell.angle_gamma   90.00
#
_symmetry.space_group_name_H-M   'P 1'
#
loop_
_entity.id
_entity.type
_entity.pdbx_description
1 polymer ?
#
loop_
_entity_poly.entity_id
_entity_poly.type
_entity_poly.pdbx_seq_one_letter_code
_entity_poly.pdbx_strand_id
1 'polypeptide(L)' 'MKPLIVSPRAAHDLDALFDYTEERWGLDQAIAYTLGIRRNLQEICEGRRYGRKIPGLR' A
#
# COMPACT_ATOMS: atom_id res chain seq x y z
N MET A 1 4.54 2.76 19.04
CA MET A 1 4.58 2.43 17.60
C MET A 1 4.51 3.72 16.80
N LYS A 2 5.25 3.84 15.69
CA LYS A 2 5.11 5.02 14.82
C LYS A 2 3.80 4.91 14.03
N PRO A 3 3.00 5.98 13.93
CA PRO A 3 1.80 5.95 13.09
C PRO A 3 2.20 5.76 11.62
N LEU A 4 1.45 4.93 10.89
CA LEU A 4 1.55 4.89 9.43
C LEU A 4 0.95 6.18 8.88
N ILE A 5 1.78 7.00 8.25
CA ILE A 5 1.39 8.23 7.57
C ILE A 5 1.82 8.09 6.11
N VAL A 6 0.90 8.37 5.19
CA VAL A 6 1.16 8.40 3.75
C VAL A 6 1.06 9.82 3.24
N SER A 7 1.80 10.15 2.18
CA SER A 7 1.65 11.44 1.50
C SER A 7 0.30 11.51 0.77
N PRO A 8 -0.22 12.71 0.45
CA PRO A 8 -1.44 12.85 -0.33
C PRO A 8 -1.38 12.10 -1.68
N ARG A 9 -0.23 12.13 -2.35
CA ARG A 9 -0.03 11.39 -3.60
C ARG A 9 -0.14 9.88 -3.39
N ALA A 10 0.47 9.35 -2.34
CA ALA A 10 0.39 7.92 -2.04
C ALA A 10 -1.03 7.47 -1.66
N ALA A 11 -1.84 8.34 -1.05
CA ALA A 11 -3.25 8.06 -0.83
C ALA A 11 -4.01 7.97 -2.16
N HIS A 12 -3.82 8.92 -3.07
CA HIS A 12 -4.40 8.86 -4.42
C HIS A 12 -3.95 7.63 -5.23
N ASP A 13 -2.69 7.22 -5.08
CA ASP A 13 -2.18 6.00 -5.73
C ASP A 13 -2.93 4.75 -5.21
N LEU A 14 -3.29 4.69 -3.92
CA LEU A 14 -4.09 3.61 -3.35
C LEU A 14 -5.52 3.60 -3.88
N ASP A 15 -6.15 4.77 -4.01
CA ASP A 15 -7.49 4.90 -4.59
C ASP A 15 -7.50 4.42 -6.05
N ALA A 16 -6.54 4.87 -6.85
CA ALA A 16 -6.42 4.47 -8.25
C ALA A 16 -6.16 2.96 -8.41
N LEU A 17 -5.35 2.36 -7.51
CA LEU A 17 -5.14 0.92 -7.48
C LEU A 17 -6.42 0.16 -7.12
N PHE A 18 -7.22 0.68 -6.19
CA PHE A 18 -8.50 0.09 -5.82
C PHE A 18 -9.46 0.08 -7.01
N ASP A 19 -9.72 1.25 -7.60
CA ASP A 19 -10.63 1.43 -8.73
C ASP A 19 -10.26 0.51 -9.90
N TYR A 20 -8.97 0.50 -10.27
CA TYR A 20 -8.47 -0.37 -11.32
C TYR A 20 -8.64 -1.86 -10.98
N THR A 21 -8.38 -2.24 -9.73
CA THR A 21 -8.47 -3.65 -9.31
C THR A 21 -9.92 -4.11 -9.28
N GLU A 22 -10.84 -3.26 -8.85
CA GLU A 22 -12.28 -3.53 -8.86
C GLU A 22 -12.79 -3.69 -10.29
N GLU A 23 -12.45 -2.77 -11.19
CA GLU A 23 -12.85 -2.82 -12.60
C GLU A 23 -12.39 -4.12 -13.28
N ARG A 24 -11.18 -4.59 -12.95
CA ARG A 24 -10.55 -5.73 -13.63
C ARG A 24 -10.89 -7.08 -13.02
N TRP A 25 -11.04 -7.15 -11.70
CA TRP A 25 -11.11 -8.42 -10.96
C TRP A 25 -12.20 -8.46 -9.89
N GLY A 26 -12.98 -7.39 -9.73
CA GLY A 26 -14.09 -7.32 -8.81
C GLY A 26 -13.73 -6.79 -7.42
N LEU A 27 -14.77 -6.41 -6.68
CA LEU A 27 -14.68 -5.71 -5.40
C LEU A 27 -13.90 -6.50 -4.34
N ASP A 28 -14.14 -7.81 -4.22
CA ASP A 28 -13.46 -8.65 -3.22
C ASP A 28 -11.94 -8.64 -3.42
N GLN A 29 -11.50 -8.66 -4.68
CA GLN A 29 -10.08 -8.59 -5.03
C GLN A 29 -9.49 -7.21 -4.72
N ALA A 30 -10.23 -6.13 -4.99
CA ALA A 30 -9.81 -4.76 -4.67
C ALA A 30 -9.62 -4.56 -3.16
N ILE A 31 -10.56 -5.05 -2.36
CA ILE A 31 -10.49 -5.00 -0.89
C ILE A 31 -9.30 -5.81 -0.40
N ALA A 32 -9.17 -7.07 -0.82
CA ALA A 32 -8.10 -7.95 -0.37
C ALA A 32 -6.71 -7.38 -0.72
N TYR A 33 -6.56 -6.87 -1.94
CA TYR A 33 -5.30 -6.30 -2.41
C TYR A 33 -4.90 -5.05 -1.62
N THR A 34 -5.83 -4.11 -1.45
CA THR A 34 -5.59 -2.83 -0.76
C THR A 34 -5.32 -3.05 0.73
N LEU A 35 -6.04 -3.97 1.39
CA LEU A 35 -5.76 -4.38 2.77
C LEU A 35 -4.39 -5.06 2.89
N GLY A 36 -3.99 -5.86 1.91
CA GLY A 36 -2.66 -6.46 1.83
C GLY A 36 -1.55 -5.41 1.77
N ILE A 37 -1.71 -4.37 0.95
CA ILE A 37 -0.78 -3.23 0.89
C ILE A 37 -0.70 -2.53 2.25
N ARG A 38 -1.84 -2.20 2.86
CA ARG A 38 -1.90 -1.52 4.16
C ARG A 38 -1.19 -2.33 5.25
N ARG A 39 -1.44 -3.64 5.34
CA ARG A 39 -0.77 -4.55 6.27
C ARG A 39 0.74 -4.52 6.09
N ASN A 40 1.20 -4.61 4.84
CA ASN A 40 2.63 -4.57 4.52
C ASN A 40 3.29 -3.25 4.96
N LEU A 41 2.62 -2.11 4.76
CA LEU A 41 3.11 -0.81 5.22
C LEU A 41 3.16 -0.72 6.74
N GLN A 42 2.16 -1.27 7.44
CA GLN A 42 2.15 -1.34 8.91
C GLN A 42 3.31 -2.19 9.44
N GLU A 43 3.56 -3.37 8.85
CA GLU A 43 4.70 -4.22 9.21
C GLU A 43 6.05 -3.51 9.00
N ILE A 44 6.16 -2.65 7.98
CA ILE A 44 7.35 -1.80 7.76
C ILE A 44 7.48 -0.74 8.86
N CYS A 45 6.39 -0.02 9.19
CA CYS A 45 6.40 0.98 10.27
C CYS A 45 6.73 0.39 11.65
N GLU A 46 6.37 -0.87 11.87
CA GLU A 46 6.64 -1.62 13.09
C GLU A 46 8.03 -2.27 13.12
N GLY A 47 8.80 -2.19 12.03
CA GLY A 47 10.11 -2.84 11.93
C GLY A 47 10.04 -4.37 11.83
N ARG A 48 8.87 -4.93 11.51
CA ARG A 48 8.67 -6.36 11.27
C ARG A 48 8.97 -6.77 9.83
N ARG A 49 9.02 -5.79 8.91
CA ARG A 49 9.32 -6.00 7.49
C ARG A 49 10.28 -4.93 6.98
N TYR A 50 11.17 -5.33 6.07
CA TYR A 50 12.17 -4.43 5.48
C TYR A 50 12.08 -4.46 3.96
N GLY A 51 12.03 -3.27 3.35
CA GLY A 51 12.16 -3.11 1.92
C GLY A 51 13.61 -3.27 1.47
N ARG A 52 13.82 -3.70 0.22
CA ARG A 52 15.13 -3.61 -0.42
C ARG A 52 15.45 -2.15 -0.72
N LYS A 53 16.68 -1.72 -0.49
CA LYS A 53 17.16 -0.42 -0.99
C LYS A 53 17.17 -0.47 -2.52
N ILE A 54 16.49 0.47 -3.15
CA ILE A 54 16.50 0.65 -4.60
C ILE A 54 17.45 1.80 -4.90
N PRO A 55 18.62 1.55 -5.53
CA PRO A 55 19.55 2.62 -5.89
C PRO A 55 18.86 3.67 -6.77
N GLY A 56 19.08 4.96 -6.47
CA GLY A 56 18.54 6.06 -7.26
C GLY A 56 17.13 6.54 -6.85
N LEU A 57 16.43 5.82 -5.97
CA LEU A 57 15.25 6.36 -5.28
C LEU A 57 15.72 7.17 -4.06
N ARG A 58 15.42 8.47 -4.04
CA ARG A 58 15.64 9.38 -2.90
C ARG A 58 14.32 9.79 -2.27
#